data_AF-A0A284VT76-F1
#
_entry.id   AF-A0A284VT76-F1
#
_cell.length_a   1.000
_cell.length_b   1.000
_cell.length_c   1.000
_cell.angle_alpha   90.00
_cell.angle_beta   90.00
_cell.angle_gamma   90.00
#
_symmetry.space_group_name_H-M   'P 1'
#
loop_
_entity.id
_entity.type
_entity.pdbx_description
1 polymer ?
#
loop_
_entity_poly.entity_id
_entity_poly.type
_entity_poly.pdbx_seq_one_letter_code
_entity_poly.pdbx_strand_id
1 'polypeptide(L)'
;MVFEEKGIYTVHEFTLAIKGILTGSRLSDVWIRGEISNFTNHNSGHRYFTLKDKSSQLQCVMFKWHGNNLRFELEHGMKVIVLGDIDVYEQRGQYQLRVRAIRPDGVGELYKAYEQLKNKLAMEGLFSPEHKKPLPEFPKRIGVATSPTGAVLHDILTVLKRRYPVNILFMPTVVQGEYAAESIVRSISALNNTDVDLIIIGRGGGSIEDLWAFNEELVARAVFNSKIPVISAVGHETDYTIADFVADVRAPTPSAAAEIAVPDRQELCNRISRIGDRLTEVQRRNLSDRTNYLAQLKAAIEPGLLLDRVSHYMQYTDDIARRQALSVQRILEAKKSLFAVHAGKLDAVGPLGTLLRGYSITLKLPDKTLVRSIDDVEERDKLQITVNDGKIKCHVDYKEVCKWK
;
A
#
# COMPACT_ATOMS: atom_id res chain seq x y z
N MET A 1 25.30 70.09 28.02
CA MET A 1 25.53 71.50 27.65
C MET A 1 25.25 71.62 26.17
N VAL A 2 24.14 72.20 25.73
CA VAL A 2 23.86 72.34 24.27
C VAL A 2 23.37 73.74 23.86
N PHE A 3 22.91 74.58 24.79
CA PHE A 3 22.60 75.98 24.48
C PHE A 3 23.05 76.88 25.65
N GLU A 4 24.28 77.39 25.61
CA GLU A 4 24.79 78.32 26.62
C GLU A 4 25.06 79.74 26.09
N GLU A 5 24.82 80.02 24.80
CA GLU A 5 24.83 81.40 24.28
C GLU A 5 23.61 81.64 23.38
N LYS A 6 22.91 82.77 23.60
CA LYS A 6 21.87 83.25 22.68
C LYS A 6 22.52 83.73 21.38
N GLY A 7 22.88 82.80 20.51
CA GLY A 7 23.40 83.06 19.16
C GLY A 7 22.37 82.81 18.05
N ILE A 8 22.69 83.27 16.83
CA ILE A 8 21.95 82.95 15.61
C ILE A 8 22.51 81.63 15.06
N TYR A 9 21.68 80.58 15.01
CA TYR A 9 22.06 79.28 14.47
C TYR A 9 21.59 79.14 13.02
N THR A 10 22.37 78.44 12.19
CA THR A 10 21.89 77.98 10.89
C THR A 10 20.87 76.84 11.07
N VAL A 11 20.01 76.63 10.06
CA VAL A 11 19.00 75.56 10.08
C VAL A 11 19.63 74.18 10.32
N HIS A 12 20.82 73.94 9.77
CA HIS A 12 21.55 72.70 9.93
C HIS A 12 22.10 72.52 11.36
N GLU A 13 22.75 73.55 11.91
CA GLU A 13 23.27 73.54 13.29
C GLU A 13 22.15 73.33 14.31
N PHE A 14 21.01 73.97 14.11
CA PHE A 14 19.85 73.81 14.99
C PHE A 14 19.27 72.38 14.92
N THR A 15 19.21 71.78 13.73
CA THR A 15 18.73 70.41 13.55
C THR A 15 19.67 69.39 14.21
N LEU A 16 20.99 69.61 14.11
CA LEU A 16 21.99 68.77 14.78
C LEU A 16 21.91 68.89 16.31
N ALA A 17 21.65 70.09 16.83
CA ALA A 17 21.44 70.29 18.26
C ALA A 17 20.19 69.55 18.77
N ILE A 18 19.06 69.61 18.04
CA ILE A 18 17.85 68.84 18.35
C ILE A 18 18.14 67.35 18.32
N LYS A 19 18.85 66.87 17.29
CA LYS A 19 19.25 65.46 17.19
C LYS A 19 20.03 65.02 18.43
N GLY A 20 21.05 65.78 18.84
CA GLY A 20 21.86 65.46 20.02
C GLY A 20 21.09 65.42 21.34
N ILE A 21 20.02 66.20 21.47
CA ILE A 21 19.14 66.18 22.65
C ILE A 21 18.22 64.95 22.62
N LEU A 22 17.63 64.65 21.46
CA LEU A 22 16.68 63.54 21.30
C LEU A 22 17.35 62.17 21.30
N THR A 23 18.61 62.07 20.84
CA THR A 23 19.39 60.82 20.87
C THR A 23 20.12 60.60 22.19
N GLY A 24 19.95 61.49 23.18
CA GLY A 24 20.45 61.29 24.54
C GLY A 24 19.81 60.07 25.23
N SER A 25 20.49 59.54 26.26
CA SER A 25 20.21 58.25 26.93
C SER A 25 18.80 58.02 27.51
N ARG A 26 17.89 59.01 27.43
CA ARG A 26 16.51 58.91 27.96
C ARG A 26 15.48 58.40 26.95
N LEU A 27 15.80 58.41 25.66
CA LEU A 27 14.85 58.11 24.56
C LEU A 27 15.33 56.98 23.63
N SER A 28 16.26 56.16 24.11
CA SER A 28 16.71 54.90 23.51
C SER A 28 15.95 53.71 24.10
N ASP A 29 15.80 52.62 23.33
CA ASP A 29 15.11 51.38 23.75
C ASP A 29 13.64 51.57 24.23
N VAL A 30 12.89 52.45 23.58
CA VAL A 30 11.50 52.73 23.95
C VAL A 30 10.51 51.78 23.25
N TRP A 31 9.52 51.30 24.02
CA TRP A 31 8.38 50.57 23.50
C TRP A 31 7.22 51.53 23.24
N ILE A 32 6.72 51.56 22.01
CA ILE A 32 5.63 52.45 21.59
C ILE A 32 4.51 51.61 20.98
N ARG A 33 3.28 51.84 21.46
CA ARG A 33 2.06 51.20 20.93
C ARG A 33 1.41 52.14 19.93
N GLY A 34 0.95 51.59 18.81
CA GLY A 34 0.07 52.31 17.90
C GLY A 34 -0.37 51.47 16.71
N GLU A 35 -1.13 52.09 15.82
CA GLU A 35 -1.63 51.46 14.60
C GLU A 35 -0.72 51.80 13.42
N ILE A 36 -0.41 50.82 12.58
CA ILE A 36 0.36 51.03 11.35
C ILE A 36 -0.52 51.78 10.33
N SER A 37 0.01 52.86 9.79
CA SER A 37 -0.57 53.62 8.67
C SER A 37 0.52 53.95 7.66
N ASN A 38 0.13 54.25 6.41
CA ASN A 38 1.06 54.61 5.33
C ASN A 38 2.24 53.64 5.14
N PHE A 39 1.99 52.32 5.27
CA PHE A 39 3.03 51.31 5.13
C PHE A 39 3.57 51.24 3.69
N THR A 40 4.88 51.34 3.55
CA THR A 40 5.60 51.28 2.27
C THR A 40 6.81 50.36 2.40
N ASN A 41 6.91 49.36 1.52
CA ASN A 41 8.09 48.51 1.40
C ASN A 41 8.98 49.02 0.27
N HIS A 42 10.15 49.58 0.60
CA HIS A 42 11.03 50.18 -0.39
C HIS A 42 11.86 49.11 -1.10
N ASN A 43 12.26 49.35 -2.36
CA ASN A 43 13.08 48.42 -3.17
C ASN A 43 14.44 48.04 -2.50
N SER A 44 14.90 48.84 -1.55
CA SER A 44 16.10 48.56 -0.74
C SER A 44 15.88 47.50 0.35
N GLY A 45 14.63 47.06 0.56
CA GLY A 45 14.22 46.14 1.62
C GLY A 45 14.01 46.81 2.98
N HIS A 46 14.02 48.14 3.05
CA HIS A 46 13.63 48.90 4.24
C HIS A 46 12.12 49.13 4.23
N ARG A 47 11.51 48.98 5.40
CA ARG A 47 10.06 49.19 5.59
C ARG A 47 9.86 50.52 6.28
N TYR A 48 9.05 51.38 5.67
CA TYR A 48 8.66 52.68 6.22
C TYR A 48 7.18 52.63 6.56
N PHE A 49 6.82 53.12 7.73
CA PHE A 49 5.42 53.21 8.13
C PHE A 49 5.25 54.30 9.17
N THR A 50 4.03 54.79 9.32
CA THR A 50 3.66 55.75 10.34
C THR A 50 2.89 55.05 11.45
N LEU A 51 3.40 55.10 12.67
CA LEU A 51 2.69 54.64 13.86
C LEU A 51 1.77 55.78 14.32
N LYS A 52 0.45 55.54 14.35
CA LYS A 52 -0.54 56.54 14.77
C LYS A 52 -1.29 56.11 16.03
N ASP A 53 -1.66 57.09 16.85
CA ASP A 53 -2.66 56.97 17.91
C ASP A 53 -3.83 57.95 17.66
N LYS A 54 -4.71 58.18 18.65
CA LYS A 54 -5.87 59.08 18.50
C LYS A 54 -5.52 60.56 18.32
N SER A 55 -4.29 60.96 18.68
CA SER A 55 -3.87 62.35 18.86
C SER A 55 -2.53 62.69 18.20
N SER A 56 -1.74 61.69 17.80
CA SER A 56 -0.35 61.84 17.41
C SER A 56 0.06 60.78 16.40
N GLN A 57 1.09 61.11 15.62
CA GLN A 57 1.69 60.22 14.63
C GLN A 57 3.22 60.28 14.72
N LEU A 58 3.86 59.16 14.43
CA LEU A 58 5.31 58.99 14.49
C LEU A 58 5.79 58.23 13.26
N GLN A 59 6.75 58.82 12.52
CA GLN A 59 7.37 58.14 11.39
C GLN A 59 8.30 57.05 11.90
N CYS A 60 8.20 55.85 11.32
CA CYS A 60 8.99 54.69 11.70
C CYS A 60 9.74 54.14 10.48
N VAL A 61 11.00 53.80 10.70
CA VAL A 61 11.85 53.12 9.72
C VAL A 61 12.35 51.82 10.32
N MET A 62 12.12 50.72 9.60
CA MET A 62 12.65 49.40 9.95
C MET A 62 13.63 48.95 8.87
N PHE A 63 14.89 48.82 9.26
CA PHE A 63 15.94 48.40 8.35
C PHE A 63 15.81 46.92 7.96
N LYS A 64 16.40 46.58 6.80
CA LYS A 64 16.24 45.27 6.14
C LYS A 64 16.63 44.11 7.05
N TRP A 65 17.73 44.23 7.80
CA TRP A 65 18.22 43.17 8.68
C TRP A 65 17.27 42.89 9.87
N HIS A 66 16.63 43.92 10.41
CA HIS A 66 15.60 43.73 11.45
C HIS A 66 14.30 43.18 10.84
N GLY A 67 13.93 43.67 9.65
CA GLY A 67 12.69 43.27 9.01
C GLY A 67 12.71 41.88 8.36
N ASN A 68 13.89 41.31 8.07
CA ASN A 68 14.01 39.93 7.59
C ASN A 68 13.73 38.88 8.67
N ASN A 69 13.84 39.23 9.95
CA ASN A 69 13.58 38.34 11.08
C ASN A 69 12.10 38.33 11.51
N LEU A 70 11.22 39.01 10.79
CA LEU A 70 9.79 39.03 11.06
C LEU A 70 9.14 37.73 10.60
N ARG A 71 8.36 37.11 11.50
CA ARG A 71 7.58 35.89 11.23
C ARG A 71 6.19 36.18 10.66
N PHE A 72 5.88 37.45 10.39
CA PHE A 72 4.58 37.92 9.92
C PHE A 72 4.77 39.15 9.03
N GLU A 73 3.81 39.39 8.13
CA GLU A 73 3.80 40.57 7.27
C GLU A 73 3.13 41.75 7.97
N LEU A 74 3.64 42.96 7.69
CA LEU A 74 3.09 44.19 8.26
C LEU A 74 2.01 44.72 7.33
N GLU A 75 0.81 44.91 7.88
CA GLU A 75 -0.35 45.40 7.13
C GLU A 75 -0.79 46.77 7.65
N HIS A 76 -1.40 47.54 6.74
CA HIS A 76 -2.05 48.79 7.10
C HIS A 76 -3.22 48.52 8.06
N GLY A 77 -3.32 49.28 9.15
CA GLY A 77 -4.35 49.11 10.18
C GLY A 77 -3.98 48.15 11.30
N MET A 78 -2.82 47.49 11.24
CA MET A 78 -2.39 46.57 12.28
C MET A 78 -1.99 47.32 13.57
N LYS A 79 -2.52 46.90 14.72
CA LYS A 79 -2.07 47.38 16.03
C LYS A 79 -0.81 46.64 16.45
N VAL A 80 0.23 47.40 16.75
CA VAL A 80 1.56 46.87 17.02
C VAL A 80 2.21 47.57 18.21
N ILE A 81 3.08 46.84 18.88
CA ILE A 81 4.04 47.37 19.84
C ILE A 81 5.42 47.31 19.17
N VAL A 82 6.04 48.46 18.97
CA VAL A 82 7.37 48.61 18.36
C VAL A 82 8.41 48.95 19.42
N LEU A 83 9.57 48.32 19.35
CA LEU A 83 10.77 48.67 20.10
C LEU A 83 11.74 49.40 19.17
N GLY A 84 12.22 50.56 19.58
CA GLY A 84 13.17 51.32 18.78
C GLY A 84 13.83 52.49 19.48
N ASP A 85 14.69 53.16 18.72
CA ASP A 85 15.45 54.32 19.14
C ASP A 85 14.98 55.56 18.38
N ILE A 86 14.73 56.66 19.10
CA ILE A 86 14.36 57.94 18.48
C ILE A 86 15.59 58.52 17.76
N ASP A 87 15.38 59.00 16.54
CA ASP A 87 16.40 59.62 15.70
C ASP A 87 15.79 60.81 14.93
N VAL A 88 16.64 61.68 14.39
CA VAL A 88 16.22 62.83 13.58
C VAL A 88 16.82 62.70 12.19
N TYR A 89 15.95 62.73 11.17
CA TYR A 89 16.38 62.74 9.78
C TYR A 89 16.85 64.13 9.37
N GLU A 90 18.17 64.30 9.36
CA GLU A 90 18.87 65.59 9.21
C GLU A 90 18.47 66.37 7.95
N GLN A 91 18.20 65.69 6.84
CA GLN A 91 17.88 66.34 5.56
C GLN A 91 16.49 67.00 5.54
N ARG A 92 15.56 66.54 6.39
CA ARG A 92 14.18 67.07 6.45
C ARG A 92 13.79 67.62 7.82
N GLY A 93 14.67 67.51 8.83
CA GLY A 93 14.40 67.95 10.19
C GLY A 93 13.25 67.21 10.88
N GLN A 94 12.90 66.00 10.43
CA GLN A 94 11.80 65.21 10.98
C GLN A 94 12.31 64.18 11.98
N TYR A 95 11.66 64.04 13.14
CA TYR A 95 11.96 62.96 14.07
C TYR A 95 11.30 61.66 13.61
N GLN A 96 12.02 60.56 13.77
CA GLN A 96 11.62 59.22 13.35
C GLN A 96 12.06 58.18 14.39
N LEU A 97 11.36 57.05 14.43
CA LEU A 97 11.72 55.90 15.24
C LEU A 97 12.43 54.86 14.39
N ARG A 98 13.66 54.51 14.76
CA ARG A 98 14.38 53.36 14.18
C ARG A 98 13.93 52.10 14.89
N VAL A 99 13.08 51.33 14.22
CA VAL A 99 12.43 50.13 14.77
C VAL A 99 13.40 48.95 14.71
N ARG A 100 13.69 48.38 15.87
CA ARG A 100 14.52 47.17 16.05
C ARG A 100 13.68 45.90 16.13
N ALA A 101 12.51 45.97 16.77
CA ALA A 101 11.58 44.85 16.87
C ALA A 101 10.14 45.34 16.84
N ILE A 102 9.24 44.52 16.32
CA ILE A 102 7.81 44.80 16.24
C ILE A 102 7.04 43.54 16.58
N ARG A 103 5.96 43.69 17.34
CA ARG A 103 5.06 42.60 17.73
C ARG A 103 3.61 43.07 17.59
N PRO A 104 2.67 42.22 17.16
CA PRO A 104 1.26 42.56 17.18
C PRO A 104 0.79 42.81 18.63
N ASP A 105 0.05 43.89 18.84
CA ASP A 105 -0.54 44.23 20.14
C ASP A 105 -1.81 43.37 20.35
N GLY A 106 -1.76 42.40 21.27
CA GLY A 106 -2.91 41.54 21.63
C GLY A 106 -2.76 40.04 21.31
N VAL A 107 -1.91 39.64 20.35
CA VAL A 107 -1.77 38.23 19.94
C VAL A 107 -1.10 37.36 21.02
N GLY A 108 -0.22 37.92 21.85
CA GLY A 108 0.50 37.17 22.89
C GLY A 108 -0.38 36.65 24.03
N GLU A 109 -1.38 37.43 24.44
CA GLU A 109 -2.31 37.02 25.51
C GLU A 109 -3.34 36.00 25.01
N LEU A 110 -3.89 36.22 23.81
CA LEU A 110 -4.77 35.26 23.15
C LEU A 110 -4.04 33.94 22.88
N TYR A 111 -2.84 33.97 22.33
CA TYR A 111 -2.07 32.75 22.09
C TYR A 111 -1.78 31.99 23.39
N LYS A 112 -1.42 32.71 24.47
CA LYS A 112 -1.21 32.09 25.78
C LYS A 112 -2.50 31.46 26.33
N ALA A 113 -3.64 32.14 26.20
CA ALA A 113 -4.95 31.60 26.60
C ALA A 113 -5.32 30.35 25.78
N TYR A 114 -5.06 30.37 24.47
CA TYR A 114 -5.25 29.23 23.58
C TYR A 114 -4.40 28.02 24.00
N GLU A 115 -3.10 28.21 24.25
CA GLU A 115 -2.23 27.10 24.69
C GLU A 115 -2.65 26.55 26.06
N GLN A 116 -3.02 27.42 26.99
CA GLN A 116 -3.52 27.01 28.31
C GLN A 116 -4.80 26.16 28.20
N LEU A 117 -5.77 26.62 27.41
CA LEU A 117 -7.02 25.90 27.23
C LEU A 117 -6.84 24.60 26.45
N LYS A 118 -6.00 24.62 25.41
CA LYS A 118 -5.64 23.41 24.66
C LYS A 118 -5.03 22.36 25.58
N ASN A 119 -4.07 22.74 26.43
CA ASN A 119 -3.46 21.81 27.37
C ASN A 119 -4.46 21.30 28.41
N LYS A 120 -5.33 22.17 28.94
CA LYS A 120 -6.40 21.78 29.87
C LYS A 120 -7.33 20.72 29.26
N LEU A 121 -7.88 20.98 28.08
CA LEU A 121 -8.83 20.07 27.42
C LEU A 121 -8.16 18.78 26.91
N ALA A 122 -6.87 18.84 26.55
CA ALA A 122 -6.08 17.65 26.24
C ALA A 122 -5.93 16.74 27.46
N MET A 123 -5.65 17.29 28.65
CA MET A 123 -5.55 16.51 29.89
C MET A 123 -6.91 15.91 30.30
N GLU A 124 -8.01 16.59 30.02
CA GLU A 124 -9.37 16.06 30.20
C GLU A 124 -9.72 14.96 29.17
N GLY A 125 -8.89 14.75 28.13
CA GLY A 125 -9.07 13.69 27.13
C GLY A 125 -10.00 14.04 25.97
N LEU A 126 -10.46 15.29 25.84
CA LEU A 126 -11.45 15.68 24.82
C LEU A 126 -10.95 15.52 23.38
N PHE A 127 -9.64 15.42 23.17
CA PHE A 127 -9.03 15.27 21.84
C PHE A 127 -8.78 13.80 21.47
N SER A 128 -9.02 12.87 22.38
CA SER A 128 -8.72 11.45 22.19
C SER A 128 -9.52 10.86 21.02
N PRO A 129 -8.87 10.11 20.11
CA PRO A 129 -9.55 9.47 18.97
C PRO A 129 -10.69 8.54 19.38
N GLU A 130 -10.64 7.97 20.59
CA GLU A 130 -11.66 7.06 21.15
C GLU A 130 -13.03 7.72 21.34
N HIS A 131 -13.08 9.05 21.48
CA HIS A 131 -14.33 9.79 21.62
C HIS A 131 -14.91 10.27 20.28
N LYS A 132 -14.13 10.15 19.19
CA LYS A 132 -14.54 10.62 17.87
C LYS A 132 -15.48 9.63 17.21
N LYS A 133 -16.57 10.14 16.66
CA LYS A 133 -17.63 9.37 16.02
C LYS A 133 -17.32 9.15 14.55
N PRO A 134 -17.59 7.94 14.01
CA PRO A 134 -17.45 7.70 12.59
C PRO A 134 -18.48 8.51 11.80
N LEU A 135 -18.06 9.02 10.64
CA LEU A 135 -18.98 9.69 9.72
C LEU A 135 -19.91 8.68 9.02
N PRO A 136 -21.19 9.02 8.81
CA PRO A 136 -22.09 8.16 8.04
C PRO A 136 -21.63 8.06 6.57
N GLU A 137 -21.54 6.85 6.02
CA GLU A 137 -21.10 6.62 4.64
C GLU A 137 -22.07 7.21 3.59
N PHE A 138 -23.37 7.22 3.90
CA PHE A 138 -24.43 7.73 3.02
C PHE A 138 -25.41 8.63 3.80
N PRO A 139 -25.03 9.88 4.12
CA PRO A 139 -25.90 10.79 4.85
C PRO A 139 -27.10 11.19 3.99
N LYS A 140 -28.29 11.20 4.60
CA LYS A 140 -29.54 11.69 3.98
C LYS A 140 -29.75 13.17 4.24
N ARG A 141 -29.33 13.65 5.41
CA ARG A 141 -29.48 15.05 5.85
C ARG A 141 -28.20 15.55 6.50
N ILE A 142 -27.71 16.71 6.04
CA ILE A 142 -26.55 17.38 6.63
C ILE A 142 -26.99 18.72 7.22
N GLY A 143 -26.68 18.95 8.49
CA GLY A 143 -26.82 20.24 9.16
C GLY A 143 -25.63 21.12 8.85
N VAL A 144 -25.85 22.36 8.42
CA VAL A 144 -24.77 23.33 8.17
C VAL A 144 -24.98 24.55 9.05
N ALA A 145 -24.06 24.78 9.97
CA ALA A 145 -24.07 25.92 10.88
C ALA A 145 -22.93 26.89 10.51
N THR A 146 -23.28 27.95 9.79
CA THR A 146 -22.33 29.01 9.38
C THR A 146 -23.07 30.34 9.14
N SER A 147 -22.33 31.40 8.81
CA SER A 147 -22.89 32.71 8.51
C SER A 147 -23.76 32.68 7.25
N PRO A 148 -24.96 33.30 7.25
CA PRO A 148 -25.81 33.40 6.07
C PRO A 148 -25.24 34.31 4.97
N THR A 149 -24.34 35.23 5.31
CA THR A 149 -23.77 36.23 4.38
C THR A 149 -22.40 35.83 3.83
N GLY A 150 -21.85 34.69 4.22
CA GLY A 150 -20.51 34.25 3.84
C GLY A 150 -20.46 33.38 2.58
N ALA A 151 -19.35 33.47 1.83
CA ALA A 151 -19.06 32.59 0.68
C ALA A 151 -19.04 31.09 1.06
N VAL A 152 -18.73 30.80 2.33
CA VAL A 152 -18.69 29.46 2.95
C VAL A 152 -19.94 28.63 2.66
N LEU A 153 -21.13 29.21 2.86
CA LEU A 153 -22.38 28.50 2.64
C LEU A 153 -22.52 28.14 1.16
N HIS A 154 -22.23 29.08 0.26
CA HIS A 154 -22.28 28.84 -1.18
C HIS A 154 -21.30 27.76 -1.63
N ASP A 155 -20.08 27.75 -1.09
CA ASP A 155 -19.07 26.74 -1.39
C ASP A 155 -19.53 25.34 -0.96
N ILE A 156 -20.00 25.19 0.27
CA ILE A 156 -20.53 23.93 0.80
C ILE A 156 -21.71 23.45 -0.05
N LEU A 157 -22.68 24.33 -0.33
CA LEU A 157 -23.86 23.99 -1.13
C LEU A 157 -23.48 23.56 -2.56
N THR A 158 -22.52 24.23 -3.18
CA THR A 158 -22.08 23.94 -4.55
C THR A 158 -21.41 22.58 -4.63
N VAL A 159 -20.51 22.27 -3.69
CA VAL A 159 -19.83 20.98 -3.62
C VAL A 159 -20.81 19.84 -3.35
N LEU A 160 -21.69 20.00 -2.35
CA LEU A 160 -22.69 18.97 -2.01
C LEU A 160 -23.61 18.68 -3.19
N LYS A 161 -24.22 19.71 -3.81
CA LYS A 161 -25.11 19.54 -4.97
C LYS A 161 -24.44 18.84 -6.16
N ARG A 162 -23.16 19.12 -6.39
CA ARG A 162 -22.39 18.49 -7.48
C ARG A 162 -22.06 17.03 -7.17
N ARG A 163 -21.65 16.75 -5.93
CA ARG A 163 -21.01 15.48 -5.55
C ARG A 163 -22.00 14.40 -5.12
N TYR A 164 -23.07 14.75 -4.38
CA TYR A 164 -24.02 13.77 -3.84
C TYR A 164 -25.41 14.37 -3.58
N PRO A 165 -26.52 13.69 -3.96
CA PRO A 165 -27.87 14.18 -3.71
C PRO A 165 -28.24 14.04 -2.23
N VAL A 166 -27.99 15.10 -1.45
CA VAL A 166 -28.27 15.16 -0.01
C VAL A 166 -29.18 16.34 0.34
N ASN A 167 -30.00 16.19 1.38
CA ASN A 167 -30.80 17.28 1.91
C ASN A 167 -29.97 18.11 2.90
N ILE A 168 -30.11 19.42 2.86
CA ILE A 168 -29.28 20.33 3.67
C ILE A 168 -30.20 21.13 4.58
N LEU A 169 -29.96 21.04 5.89
CA LEU A 169 -30.61 21.86 6.89
C LEU A 169 -29.65 22.99 7.30
N PHE A 170 -29.92 24.19 6.80
CA PHE A 170 -29.11 25.35 7.12
C PHE A 170 -29.56 25.99 8.44
N MET A 171 -28.62 26.17 9.36
CA MET A 171 -28.80 26.88 10.63
C MET A 171 -28.00 28.19 10.61
N PRO A 172 -28.66 29.36 10.39
CA PRO A 172 -27.97 30.64 10.39
C PRO A 172 -27.25 30.88 11.72
N THR A 173 -25.93 30.99 11.66
CA THR A 173 -25.08 31.06 12.85
C THR A 173 -24.16 32.27 12.77
N VAL A 174 -24.12 33.07 13.83
CA VAL A 174 -23.11 34.12 13.98
C VAL A 174 -21.78 33.42 14.32
N VAL A 175 -20.79 33.56 13.44
CA VAL A 175 -19.47 32.88 13.55
C VAL A 175 -18.33 33.84 13.87
N GLN A 176 -18.64 35.13 14.09
CA GLN A 176 -17.66 36.17 14.40
C GLN A 176 -18.23 37.24 15.34
N GLY A 177 -17.36 37.84 16.16
CA GLY A 177 -17.74 38.84 17.16
C GLY A 177 -18.09 38.24 18.53
N GLU A 178 -18.46 39.11 19.47
CA GLU A 178 -18.63 38.80 20.89
C GLU A 178 -19.68 37.71 21.18
N TYR A 179 -20.75 37.62 20.39
CA TYR A 179 -21.84 36.65 20.58
C TYR A 179 -21.68 35.37 19.75
N ALA A 180 -20.55 35.20 19.07
CA ALA A 180 -20.36 34.11 18.13
C ALA A 180 -20.30 32.73 18.81
N ALA A 181 -19.58 32.61 19.92
CA ALA A 181 -19.43 31.34 20.61
C ALA A 181 -20.78 30.81 21.15
N GLU A 182 -21.58 31.66 21.80
CA GLU A 182 -22.93 31.30 22.24
C GLU A 182 -23.85 30.92 21.07
N SER A 183 -23.75 31.66 19.96
CA SER A 183 -24.52 31.36 18.75
C SER A 183 -24.15 29.99 18.17
N ILE A 184 -22.86 29.65 18.11
CA ILE A 184 -22.39 28.34 17.63
C ILE A 184 -22.91 27.21 18.53
N VAL A 185 -22.80 27.36 19.85
CA VAL A 185 -23.33 26.38 20.82
C VAL A 185 -24.83 26.17 20.64
N ARG A 186 -25.60 27.25 20.51
CA ARG A 186 -27.05 27.17 20.27
C ARG A 186 -27.36 26.46 18.96
N SER A 187 -26.62 26.74 17.89
CA SER A 187 -26.82 26.07 16.59
C SER A 187 -26.51 24.57 16.66
N ILE A 188 -25.42 24.17 17.31
CA ILE A 188 -25.08 22.75 17.53
C ILE A 188 -26.16 22.08 18.36
N SER A 189 -26.61 22.71 19.45
CA SER A 189 -27.68 22.16 20.28
C SER A 189 -29.00 22.04 19.54
N ALA A 190 -29.36 23.01 18.69
CA ALA A 190 -30.56 22.98 17.89
C ALA A 190 -30.51 21.83 16.86
N LEU A 191 -29.39 21.69 16.14
CA LEU A 191 -29.19 20.61 15.17
C LEU A 191 -29.21 19.23 15.82
N ASN A 192 -28.70 19.09 17.04
CA ASN A 192 -28.78 17.84 17.82
C ASN A 192 -30.20 17.39 18.16
N ASN A 193 -31.20 18.28 18.05
CA ASN A 193 -32.62 17.96 18.24
C ASN A 193 -33.36 17.74 16.91
N THR A 194 -32.63 17.63 15.80
CA THR A 194 -33.18 17.36 14.46
C THR A 194 -32.76 15.97 13.96
N ASP A 195 -33.19 15.61 12.75
CA ASP A 195 -32.88 14.33 12.10
C ASP A 195 -31.73 14.42 11.08
N VAL A 196 -30.77 15.32 11.34
CA VAL A 196 -29.53 15.38 10.54
C VAL A 196 -28.58 14.24 10.94
N ASP A 197 -27.90 13.66 9.95
CA ASP A 197 -26.96 12.56 10.18
C ASP A 197 -25.55 13.07 10.54
N LEU A 198 -25.27 14.32 10.21
CA LEU A 198 -23.96 14.96 10.29
C LEU A 198 -24.12 16.48 10.41
N ILE A 199 -23.24 17.13 11.17
CA ILE A 199 -23.17 18.59 11.30
C ILE A 199 -21.85 19.11 10.73
N ILE A 200 -21.91 20.16 9.92
CA ILE A 200 -20.73 20.92 9.49
C ILE A 200 -20.78 22.29 10.18
N ILE A 201 -19.77 22.59 10.98
CA ILE A 201 -19.52 23.93 11.50
C ILE A 201 -18.34 24.53 10.74
N GLY A 202 -18.42 25.80 10.37
CA GLY A 202 -17.33 26.40 9.62
C GLY A 202 -17.45 27.89 9.45
N ARG A 203 -16.30 28.49 9.16
CA ARG A 203 -16.13 29.90 8.82
C ARG A 203 -15.11 29.98 7.66
N GLY A 204 -15.15 31.06 6.90
CA GLY A 204 -14.11 31.36 5.91
C GLY A 204 -12.83 31.86 6.59
N GLY A 205 -11.87 32.32 5.79
CA GLY A 205 -10.65 32.94 6.31
C GLY A 205 -10.93 34.14 7.23
N GLY A 206 -9.91 34.50 8.03
CA GLY A 206 -9.97 35.61 8.98
C GLY A 206 -8.71 35.66 9.84
N SER A 207 -8.56 36.74 10.62
CA SER A 207 -7.50 36.81 11.62
C SER A 207 -7.70 35.81 12.76
N ILE A 208 -6.71 35.64 13.64
CA ILE A 208 -6.88 34.79 14.84
C ILE A 208 -8.01 35.29 15.77
N GLU A 209 -8.25 36.60 15.80
CA GLU A 209 -9.31 37.24 16.58
C GLU A 209 -10.69 36.87 16.04
N ASP A 210 -10.76 36.78 14.73
CA ASP A 210 -11.93 36.36 13.98
C ASP A 210 -12.27 34.89 14.24
N LEU A 211 -11.27 34.01 14.30
CA LEU A 211 -11.46 32.59 14.59
C LEU A 211 -11.65 32.29 16.09
N TRP A 212 -11.51 33.30 16.96
CA TRP A 212 -11.43 33.12 18.40
C TRP A 212 -12.67 32.45 19.00
N ALA A 213 -13.86 32.67 18.44
CA ALA A 213 -15.09 32.03 18.88
C ALA A 213 -15.00 30.49 18.88
N PHE A 214 -14.20 29.90 17.99
CA PHE A 214 -13.95 28.44 17.91
C PHE A 214 -12.86 27.95 18.87
N ASN A 215 -12.18 28.87 19.56
CA ASN A 215 -11.22 28.60 20.62
C ASN A 215 -11.84 28.74 22.02
N GLU A 216 -13.14 28.98 22.14
CA GLU A 216 -13.80 29.07 23.44
C GLU A 216 -14.17 27.69 24.01
N GLU A 217 -14.03 27.55 25.33
CA GLU A 217 -14.28 26.28 26.04
C GLU A 217 -15.71 25.78 25.86
N LEU A 218 -16.71 26.68 25.83
CA LEU A 218 -18.10 26.32 25.62
C LEU A 218 -18.35 25.69 24.24
N VAL A 219 -17.70 26.19 23.18
CA VAL A 219 -17.80 25.60 21.83
C VAL A 219 -17.14 24.24 21.80
N ALA A 220 -15.94 24.10 22.38
CA ALA A 220 -15.25 22.82 22.50
C ALA A 220 -16.15 21.76 23.19
N ARG A 221 -16.73 22.11 24.34
CA ARG A 221 -17.63 21.19 25.07
C ARG A 221 -18.92 20.90 24.31
N ALA A 222 -19.47 21.85 23.57
CA ALA A 222 -20.67 21.63 22.75
C ALA A 222 -20.40 20.66 21.58
N VAL A 223 -19.24 20.79 20.92
CA VAL A 223 -18.82 19.85 19.86
C VAL A 223 -18.63 18.45 20.46
N PHE A 224 -17.89 18.33 21.57
CA PHE A 224 -17.66 17.04 22.23
C PHE A 224 -18.95 16.34 22.66
N ASN A 225 -19.89 17.09 23.24
CA ASN A 225 -21.16 16.55 23.73
C ASN A 225 -22.24 16.40 22.64
N SER A 226 -21.95 16.79 21.39
CA SER A 226 -22.87 16.63 20.27
C SER A 226 -23.22 15.16 20.11
N LYS A 227 -24.50 14.80 19.96
CA LYS A 227 -24.93 13.41 19.70
C LYS A 227 -24.62 13.00 18.27
N ILE A 228 -24.74 13.94 17.35
CA ILE A 228 -24.51 13.80 15.91
C ILE A 228 -23.03 14.13 15.62
N PRO A 229 -22.35 13.40 14.70
CA PRO A 229 -20.97 13.71 14.35
C PRO A 229 -20.82 15.13 13.80
N VAL A 230 -19.69 15.78 14.08
CA VAL A 230 -19.39 17.16 13.73
C VAL A 230 -18.10 17.24 12.90
N ILE A 231 -18.18 17.88 11.75
CA ILE A 231 -17.03 18.29 10.95
C ILE A 231 -16.72 19.76 11.23
N SER A 232 -15.49 20.06 11.64
CA SER A 232 -15.00 21.42 11.76
C SER A 232 -14.30 21.86 10.47
N ALA A 233 -14.68 23.03 9.96
CA ALA A 233 -14.19 23.61 8.72
C ALA A 233 -13.84 25.10 8.92
N VAL A 234 -13.00 25.38 9.91
CA VAL A 234 -12.73 26.74 10.40
C VAL A 234 -11.33 27.23 10.01
N GLY A 235 -10.31 26.38 10.15
CA GLY A 235 -8.91 26.75 9.96
C GLY A 235 -8.30 26.28 8.63
N HIS A 236 -7.37 27.07 8.08
CA HIS A 236 -6.46 26.63 7.02
C HIS A 236 -5.34 25.74 7.59
N GLU A 237 -4.42 25.23 6.77
CA GLU A 237 -3.38 24.28 7.19
C GLU A 237 -2.50 24.75 8.37
N THR A 238 -2.41 26.07 8.62
CA THR A 238 -1.59 26.66 9.70
C THR A 238 -2.36 27.06 10.95
N ASP A 239 -3.69 27.21 10.90
CA ASP A 239 -4.49 27.88 11.94
C ASP A 239 -5.47 26.92 12.62
N TYR A 240 -4.96 25.99 13.43
CA TYR A 240 -5.78 25.01 14.14
C TYR A 240 -6.53 25.64 15.31
N THR A 241 -7.85 25.53 15.31
CA THR A 241 -8.69 25.93 16.44
C THR A 241 -8.90 24.80 17.44
N ILE A 242 -9.35 25.11 18.65
CA ILE A 242 -9.69 24.09 19.65
C ILE A 242 -10.87 23.24 19.16
N ALA A 243 -11.87 23.86 18.51
CA ALA A 243 -12.96 23.13 17.88
C ALA A 243 -12.47 22.08 16.85
N ASP A 244 -11.40 22.37 16.09
CA ASP A 244 -10.81 21.40 15.14
C ASP A 244 -10.22 20.16 15.83
N PHE A 245 -9.67 20.32 17.04
CA PHE A 245 -9.13 19.18 17.80
C PHE A 245 -10.23 18.30 18.37
N VAL A 246 -11.31 18.92 18.84
CA VAL A 246 -12.45 18.22 19.46
C VAL A 246 -13.38 17.59 18.43
N ALA A 247 -13.53 18.20 17.26
CA ALA A 247 -14.41 17.68 16.21
C ALA A 247 -14.05 16.24 15.81
N ASP A 248 -15.07 15.50 15.40
CA ASP A 248 -14.92 14.11 14.95
C ASP A 248 -14.01 14.03 13.73
N VAL A 249 -14.19 14.98 12.80
CA VAL A 249 -13.33 15.15 11.64
C VAL A 249 -13.02 16.63 11.41
N ARG A 250 -11.76 16.92 11.12
CA ARG A 250 -11.32 18.25 10.69
C ARG A 250 -11.26 18.29 9.17
N ALA A 251 -11.77 19.36 8.58
CA ALA A 251 -11.55 19.74 7.20
C ALA A 251 -10.72 21.03 7.11
N PRO A 252 -9.73 21.12 6.19
CA PRO A 252 -8.90 22.32 6.03
C PRO A 252 -9.62 23.49 5.37
N THR A 253 -10.77 23.24 4.71
CA THR A 253 -11.59 24.28 4.08
C THR A 253 -13.07 23.88 4.14
N PRO A 254 -14.01 24.84 4.04
CA PRO A 254 -15.43 24.54 3.90
C PRO A 254 -15.78 23.62 2.73
N SER A 255 -15.13 23.82 1.59
CA SER A 255 -15.29 22.94 0.41
C SER A 255 -14.82 21.51 0.72
N ALA A 256 -13.65 21.35 1.36
CA ALA A 256 -13.16 20.03 1.76
C ALA A 256 -14.09 19.37 2.79
N ALA A 257 -14.73 20.15 3.67
CA ALA A 257 -15.71 19.61 4.61
C ALA A 257 -16.91 19.01 3.89
N ALA A 258 -17.42 19.69 2.87
CA ALA A 258 -18.48 19.17 2.01
C ALA A 258 -18.03 17.92 1.23
N GLU A 259 -16.78 17.85 0.78
CA GLU A 259 -16.24 16.68 0.09
C GLU A 259 -16.09 15.45 1.00
N ILE A 260 -15.65 15.66 2.24
CA ILE A 260 -15.49 14.60 3.24
C ILE A 260 -16.85 14.11 3.74
N ALA A 261 -17.84 15.01 3.81
CA ALA A 261 -19.17 14.72 4.32
C ALA A 261 -19.95 13.73 3.46
N VAL A 262 -19.67 13.61 2.15
CA VAL A 262 -20.47 12.80 1.22
C VAL A 262 -19.61 11.98 0.25
N PRO A 263 -20.08 10.79 -0.16
CA PRO A 263 -19.40 10.00 -1.18
C PRO A 263 -19.50 10.66 -2.56
N ASP A 264 -18.63 10.26 -3.49
CA ASP A 264 -18.66 10.74 -4.87
C ASP A 264 -19.68 9.95 -5.71
N ARG A 265 -20.67 10.65 -6.28
CA ARG A 265 -21.70 10.04 -7.14
C ARG A 265 -21.11 9.32 -8.36
N GLN A 266 -20.09 9.89 -9.00
CA GLN A 266 -19.47 9.26 -10.17
C GLN A 266 -18.75 7.97 -9.78
N GLU A 267 -18.07 7.96 -8.63
CA GLU A 267 -17.45 6.75 -8.09
C GLU A 267 -18.50 5.67 -7.79
N LEU A 268 -19.64 6.03 -7.18
CA LEU A 268 -20.74 5.11 -6.93
C LEU A 268 -21.33 4.55 -8.23
N CYS A 269 -21.58 5.39 -9.24
CA CYS A 269 -22.03 4.95 -10.56
C CYS A 269 -21.04 3.97 -11.20
N ASN A 270 -19.74 4.29 -11.15
CA ASN A 270 -18.68 3.42 -11.67
C ASN A 270 -18.64 2.08 -10.94
N ARG A 271 -18.82 2.08 -9.61
CA ARG A 271 -18.87 0.88 -8.78
C ARG A 271 -20.07 0.00 -9.16
N ILE A 272 -21.26 0.58 -9.33
CA ILE A 272 -22.46 -0.14 -9.77
C ILE A 272 -22.25 -0.75 -11.17
N SER A 273 -21.70 0.03 -12.11
CA SER A 273 -21.41 -0.46 -13.47
C SER A 273 -20.47 -1.66 -13.45
N ARG A 274 -19.35 -1.58 -12.71
CA ARG A 274 -18.39 -2.69 -12.58
C ARG A 274 -19.02 -3.94 -12.00
N ILE A 275 -19.92 -3.79 -11.01
CA ILE A 275 -20.66 -4.92 -10.44
C ILE A 275 -21.59 -5.54 -11.50
N GLY A 276 -22.28 -4.71 -12.29
CA GLY A 276 -23.15 -5.16 -13.39
C GLY A 276 -22.38 -5.90 -14.49
N ASP A 277 -21.22 -5.38 -14.89
CA ASP A 277 -20.35 -6.00 -15.90
C ASP A 277 -19.85 -7.36 -15.42
N ARG A 278 -19.40 -7.43 -14.16
CA ARG A 278 -18.95 -8.69 -13.53
C ARG A 278 -20.08 -9.71 -13.43
N LEU A 279 -21.29 -9.28 -13.05
CA LEU A 279 -22.46 -10.16 -13.00
C LEU A 279 -22.75 -10.76 -14.39
N THR A 280 -22.72 -9.91 -15.42
CA THR A 280 -22.95 -10.32 -16.81
C THR A 280 -21.90 -11.31 -17.30
N GLU A 281 -20.61 -11.05 -17.00
CA GLU A 281 -19.51 -11.95 -17.37
C GLU A 281 -19.68 -13.33 -16.71
N VAL A 282 -19.96 -13.38 -15.41
CA VAL A 282 -20.15 -14.63 -14.67
C VAL A 282 -21.35 -15.40 -15.20
N GLN A 283 -22.45 -14.73 -15.53
CA GLN A 283 -23.62 -15.37 -16.13
C GLN A 283 -23.30 -15.96 -17.50
N ARG A 284 -22.61 -15.21 -18.37
CA ARG A 284 -22.19 -15.71 -19.70
C ARG A 284 -21.28 -16.92 -19.59
N ARG A 285 -20.30 -16.89 -18.66
CA ARG A 285 -19.40 -18.01 -18.42
C ARG A 285 -20.17 -19.24 -17.95
N ASN A 286 -21.06 -19.10 -16.98
CA ASN A 286 -21.88 -20.21 -16.47
C ASN A 286 -22.77 -20.83 -17.56
N LEU A 287 -23.40 -20.00 -18.40
CA LEU A 287 -24.18 -20.49 -19.55
C LEU A 287 -23.31 -21.23 -20.56
N SER A 288 -22.12 -20.70 -20.88
CA SER A 288 -21.17 -21.35 -21.77
C SER A 288 -20.71 -22.70 -21.23
N ASP A 289 -20.31 -22.76 -19.95
CA ASP A 289 -19.86 -23.99 -19.29
C ASP A 289 -20.96 -25.06 -19.28
N ARG A 290 -22.20 -24.68 -18.96
CA ARG A 290 -23.35 -25.61 -19.01
C ARG A 290 -23.65 -26.09 -20.41
N THR A 291 -23.57 -25.20 -21.40
CA THR A 291 -23.81 -25.55 -22.81
C THR A 291 -22.74 -26.53 -23.30
N ASN A 292 -21.48 -26.29 -22.97
CA ASN A 292 -20.36 -27.17 -23.30
C ASN A 292 -20.51 -28.53 -22.61
N TYR A 293 -20.90 -28.55 -21.34
CA TYR A 293 -21.15 -29.78 -20.59
C TYR A 293 -22.27 -30.62 -21.22
N LEU A 294 -23.39 -29.98 -21.60
CA LEU A 294 -24.48 -30.66 -22.31
C LEU A 294 -24.03 -31.19 -23.68
N ALA A 295 -23.20 -30.45 -24.41
CA ALA A 295 -22.64 -30.92 -25.68
C ALA A 295 -21.73 -32.15 -25.48
N GLN A 296 -20.90 -32.16 -24.44
CA GLN A 296 -20.06 -33.30 -24.09
C GLN A 296 -20.89 -34.54 -23.70
N LEU A 297 -21.93 -34.37 -22.88
CA LEU A 297 -22.83 -35.47 -22.54
C LEU A 297 -23.55 -36.03 -23.77
N LYS A 298 -24.01 -35.17 -24.69
CA LYS A 298 -24.61 -35.61 -25.96
C LYS A 298 -23.62 -36.42 -26.80
N ALA A 299 -22.39 -35.94 -26.97
CA ALA A 299 -21.35 -36.66 -27.71
C ALA A 299 -20.95 -37.99 -27.05
N ALA A 300 -21.00 -38.07 -25.72
CA ALA A 300 -20.73 -39.32 -24.99
C ALA A 300 -21.84 -40.37 -25.18
N ILE A 301 -23.06 -39.94 -25.48
CA ILE A 301 -24.24 -40.80 -25.65
C ILE A 301 -24.50 -41.09 -27.14
N GLU A 302 -23.77 -40.46 -28.07
CA GLU A 302 -23.92 -40.74 -29.50
C GLU A 302 -23.58 -42.21 -29.81
N PRO A 303 -24.56 -43.02 -30.26
CA PRO A 303 -24.37 -44.45 -30.48
C PRO A 303 -23.27 -44.76 -31.51
N GLY A 304 -23.07 -43.88 -32.49
CA GLY A 304 -22.01 -44.02 -33.50
C GLY A 304 -20.61 -44.01 -32.88
N LEU A 305 -20.32 -43.05 -31.99
CA LEU A 305 -19.01 -42.94 -31.32
C LEU A 305 -18.76 -44.08 -30.34
N LEU A 306 -19.82 -44.63 -29.72
CA LEU A 306 -19.73 -45.83 -28.89
C LEU A 306 -19.38 -47.06 -29.74
N LEU A 307 -20.07 -47.25 -30.88
CA LEU A 307 -19.83 -48.35 -31.81
C LEU A 307 -18.42 -48.28 -32.42
N ASP A 308 -17.93 -47.09 -32.73
CA ASP A 308 -16.56 -46.89 -33.23
C ASP A 308 -15.51 -47.27 -32.18
N ARG A 309 -15.71 -46.87 -30.91
CA ARG A 309 -14.82 -47.28 -29.81
C ARG A 309 -14.84 -48.79 -29.60
N VAL A 310 -16.03 -49.40 -29.58
CA VAL A 310 -16.17 -50.87 -29.43
C VAL A 310 -15.48 -51.58 -30.59
N SER A 311 -15.70 -51.14 -31.83
CA SER A 311 -15.07 -51.70 -33.02
C SER A 311 -13.55 -51.58 -32.99
N HIS A 312 -13.02 -50.44 -32.52
CA HIS A 312 -11.59 -50.23 -32.34
C HIS A 312 -10.99 -51.19 -31.30
N TYR A 313 -11.65 -51.35 -30.13
CA TYR A 313 -11.18 -52.28 -29.11
C TYR A 313 -11.27 -53.74 -29.56
N MET A 314 -12.29 -54.11 -30.33
CA MET A 314 -12.40 -55.45 -30.94
C MET A 314 -11.22 -55.73 -31.90
N GLN A 315 -10.91 -54.79 -32.79
CA GLN A 315 -9.75 -54.92 -33.68
C GLN A 315 -8.43 -54.99 -32.91
N TYR A 316 -8.29 -54.20 -31.84
CA TYR A 316 -7.10 -54.22 -30.99
C TYR A 316 -6.94 -55.57 -30.29
N THR A 317 -8.02 -56.16 -29.77
CA THR A 317 -7.98 -57.49 -29.16
C THR A 317 -7.62 -58.57 -30.17
N ASP A 318 -8.13 -58.50 -31.40
CA ASP A 318 -7.80 -59.45 -32.46
C ASP A 318 -6.32 -59.38 -32.86
N ASP A 319 -5.75 -58.17 -32.98
CA ASP A 319 -4.33 -58.00 -33.31
C ASP A 319 -3.42 -58.53 -32.19
N ILE A 320 -3.78 -58.29 -30.92
CA ILE A 320 -3.05 -58.86 -29.78
C ILE A 320 -3.12 -60.39 -29.80
N ALA A 321 -4.30 -60.97 -29.98
CA ALA A 321 -4.48 -62.42 -30.01
C ALA A 321 -3.65 -63.07 -31.14
N ARG A 322 -3.63 -62.46 -32.33
CA ARG A 322 -2.82 -62.89 -33.47
C ARG A 322 -1.33 -62.81 -33.16
N ARG A 323 -0.85 -61.71 -32.56
CA ARG A 323 0.56 -61.56 -32.16
C ARG A 323 0.97 -62.58 -31.11
N GLN A 324 0.10 -62.86 -30.14
CA GLN A 324 0.33 -63.87 -29.12
C GLN A 324 0.47 -65.26 -29.76
N ALA A 325 -0.44 -65.65 -30.65
CA ALA A 325 -0.38 -66.94 -31.34
C ALA A 325 0.94 -67.12 -32.11
N LEU A 326 1.36 -66.09 -32.86
CA LEU A 326 2.64 -66.10 -33.59
C LEU A 326 3.84 -66.16 -32.65
N SER A 327 3.80 -65.46 -31.52
CA SER A 327 4.88 -65.50 -30.52
C SER A 327 5.01 -66.88 -29.89
N VAL A 328 3.89 -67.50 -29.51
CA VAL A 328 3.86 -68.88 -28.97
C VAL A 328 4.42 -69.87 -29.97
N GLN A 329 4.02 -69.77 -31.25
CA GLN A 329 4.53 -70.65 -32.30
C GLN A 329 6.05 -70.52 -32.45
N ARG A 330 6.57 -69.29 -32.52
CA ARG A 330 8.03 -69.03 -32.62
C ARG A 330 8.80 -69.58 -31.42
N ILE A 331 8.27 -69.43 -30.22
CA ILE A 331 8.89 -70.00 -29.00
C ILE A 331 8.92 -71.52 -29.09
N LEU A 332 7.82 -72.15 -29.51
CA LEU A 332 7.73 -73.60 -29.64
C LEU A 332 8.73 -74.14 -30.68
N GLU A 333 8.82 -73.49 -31.84
CA GLU A 333 9.77 -73.84 -32.89
C GLU A 333 11.21 -73.71 -32.41
N ALA A 334 11.56 -72.59 -31.76
CA ALA A 334 12.90 -72.38 -31.20
C ALA A 334 13.26 -73.44 -30.15
N LYS A 335 12.32 -73.81 -29.28
CA LYS A 335 12.54 -74.87 -28.27
C LYS A 335 12.68 -76.25 -28.91
N LYS A 336 11.91 -76.58 -29.95
CA LYS A 336 12.06 -77.83 -30.72
C LYS A 336 13.42 -77.90 -31.39
N SER A 337 13.87 -76.84 -32.05
CA SER A 337 15.19 -76.79 -32.68
C SER A 337 16.31 -76.95 -31.67
N LEU A 338 16.23 -76.27 -30.52
CA LEU A 338 17.23 -76.40 -29.45
C LEU A 338 17.28 -77.81 -28.87
N PHE A 339 16.11 -78.44 -28.65
CA PHE A 339 16.01 -79.82 -28.20
C PHE A 339 16.69 -80.78 -29.19
N ALA A 340 16.41 -80.64 -30.49
CA ALA A 340 17.02 -81.48 -31.53
C ALA A 340 18.56 -81.35 -31.54
N VAL A 341 19.09 -80.14 -31.35
CA VAL A 341 20.55 -79.91 -31.24
C VAL A 341 21.14 -80.62 -30.02
N HIS A 342 20.50 -80.52 -28.86
CA HIS A 342 20.99 -81.17 -27.64
C HIS A 342 20.91 -82.70 -27.73
N ALA A 343 19.83 -83.24 -28.30
CA ALA A 343 19.69 -84.68 -28.56
C ALA A 343 20.82 -85.18 -29.46
N GLY A 344 21.10 -84.51 -30.58
CA GLY A 344 22.20 -84.88 -31.48
C GLY A 344 23.59 -84.81 -30.83
N LYS A 345 23.84 -83.83 -29.95
CA LYS A 345 25.09 -83.76 -29.17
C LYS A 345 25.23 -84.93 -28.20
N LEU A 346 24.14 -85.33 -27.54
CA LEU A 346 24.14 -86.45 -26.61
C LEU A 346 24.45 -87.76 -27.34
N ASP A 347 23.84 -87.97 -28.51
CA ASP A 347 24.11 -89.14 -29.36
C ASP A 347 25.57 -89.20 -29.82
N ALA A 348 26.20 -88.06 -30.13
CA ALA A 348 27.58 -88.01 -30.60
C ALA A 348 28.62 -88.40 -29.54
N VAL A 349 28.34 -88.13 -28.26
CA VAL A 349 29.25 -88.38 -27.12
C VAL A 349 28.93 -89.71 -26.42
N GLY A 350 27.80 -90.34 -26.78
CA GLY A 350 27.37 -91.60 -26.18
C GLY A 350 28.29 -92.79 -26.56
N PRO A 351 28.64 -93.68 -25.60
CA PRO A 351 29.43 -94.87 -25.88
C PRO A 351 28.77 -95.83 -26.88
N LEU A 352 27.44 -95.81 -26.97
CA LEU A 352 26.65 -96.51 -27.99
C LEU A 352 26.98 -96.03 -29.41
N GLY A 353 27.13 -94.72 -29.63
CA GLY A 353 27.50 -94.16 -30.93
C GLY A 353 28.88 -94.63 -31.39
N THR A 354 29.82 -94.82 -30.46
CA THR A 354 31.15 -95.37 -30.75
C THR A 354 31.10 -96.87 -31.06
N LEU A 355 30.29 -97.66 -30.32
CA LEU A 355 30.09 -99.08 -30.59
C LEU A 355 29.39 -99.34 -31.94
N LEU A 356 28.42 -98.50 -32.32
CA LEU A 356 27.72 -98.58 -33.62
C LEU A 356 28.64 -98.34 -34.82
N ARG A 357 29.73 -97.57 -34.66
CA ARG A 357 30.73 -97.34 -35.72
C ARG A 357 31.67 -98.52 -35.93
N GLY A 358 31.49 -99.63 -35.19
CA GLY A 358 32.30 -100.85 -35.33
C GLY A 358 33.52 -100.90 -34.40
N TYR A 359 33.70 -99.91 -33.54
CA TYR A 359 34.70 -99.99 -32.47
C TYR A 359 34.21 -100.91 -31.36
N SER A 360 35.13 -101.55 -30.67
CA SER A 360 34.84 -102.40 -29.52
C SER A 360 35.57 -101.90 -28.28
N ILE A 361 35.04 -102.22 -27.11
CA ILE A 361 35.65 -101.90 -25.81
C ILE A 361 36.23 -103.19 -25.26
N THR A 362 37.55 -103.25 -25.13
CA THR A 362 38.27 -104.44 -24.66
C THR A 362 38.64 -104.30 -23.19
N LEU A 363 38.24 -105.28 -22.38
CA LEU A 363 38.52 -105.33 -20.94
C LEU A 363 39.34 -106.58 -20.61
N LYS A 364 40.34 -106.48 -19.74
CA LYS A 364 41.14 -107.60 -19.23
C LYS A 364 40.47 -108.25 -18.03
N LEU A 365 40.45 -109.58 -17.97
CA LEU A 365 39.81 -110.37 -16.90
C LEU A 365 40.85 -110.98 -15.96
N PRO A 366 40.52 -111.18 -14.65
CA PRO A 366 39.19 -111.00 -14.04
C PRO A 366 38.84 -109.55 -13.65
N ASP A 367 39.82 -108.65 -13.56
CA ASP A 367 39.67 -107.33 -12.91
C ASP A 367 38.86 -106.29 -13.72
N LYS A 368 38.51 -106.61 -14.97
CA LYS A 368 37.79 -105.76 -15.94
C LYS A 368 38.48 -104.41 -16.16
N THR A 369 39.80 -104.40 -16.16
CA THR A 369 40.57 -103.20 -16.49
C THR A 369 40.52 -102.92 -17.99
N LEU A 370 40.42 -101.65 -18.38
CA LEU A 370 40.31 -101.26 -19.78
C LEU A 370 41.65 -101.41 -20.48
N VAL A 371 41.67 -102.17 -21.56
CA VAL A 371 42.84 -102.33 -22.42
C VAL A 371 42.87 -101.17 -23.41
N ARG A 372 43.89 -100.31 -23.32
CA ARG A 372 44.08 -99.17 -24.22
C ARG A 372 45.35 -99.31 -25.06
N SER A 373 46.33 -100.05 -24.56
CA SER A 373 47.62 -100.30 -25.21
C SER A 373 47.89 -101.80 -25.31
N ILE A 374 48.80 -102.18 -26.22
CA ILE A 374 49.32 -103.54 -26.34
C ILE A 374 50.09 -103.98 -25.08
N ASP A 375 50.65 -103.02 -24.33
CA ASP A 375 51.39 -103.28 -23.09
C ASP A 375 50.47 -103.67 -21.92
N ASP A 376 49.16 -103.42 -22.03
CA ASP A 376 48.20 -103.73 -20.97
C ASP A 376 47.87 -105.24 -20.89
N VAL A 377 48.27 -106.01 -21.92
CA VAL A 377 47.94 -107.43 -22.09
C VAL A 377 49.19 -108.28 -22.29
N GLU A 378 49.18 -109.47 -21.70
CA GLU A 378 50.19 -110.52 -21.85
C GLU A 378 49.61 -111.75 -22.55
N GLU A 379 50.48 -112.58 -23.12
CA GLU A 379 50.05 -113.84 -23.73
C GLU A 379 49.36 -114.73 -22.69
N ARG A 380 48.27 -115.38 -23.12
CA ARG A 380 47.32 -116.19 -22.32
C ARG A 380 46.39 -115.39 -21.40
N ASP A 381 46.46 -114.06 -21.37
CA ASP A 381 45.48 -113.27 -20.63
C ASP A 381 44.07 -113.45 -21.21
N LYS A 382 43.07 -113.48 -20.34
CA LYS A 382 41.66 -113.54 -20.72
C LYS A 382 41.13 -112.13 -20.95
N LEU A 383 40.52 -111.89 -22.10
CA LEU A 383 39.93 -110.61 -22.48
C LEU A 383 38.42 -110.74 -22.69
N GLN A 384 37.71 -109.64 -22.50
CA GLN A 384 36.30 -109.48 -22.84
C GLN A 384 36.13 -108.27 -23.75
N ILE A 385 35.75 -108.53 -24.99
CA ILE A 385 35.48 -107.52 -26.00
C ILE A 385 33.98 -107.23 -25.99
N THR A 386 33.60 -105.96 -25.81
CA THR A 386 32.21 -105.52 -25.88
C THR A 386 31.99 -104.82 -27.22
N VAL A 387 31.05 -105.34 -28.01
CA VAL A 387 30.59 -104.78 -29.28
C VAL A 387 29.15 -104.25 -29.11
N ASN A 388 28.60 -103.61 -30.14
CA ASN A 388 27.28 -102.97 -30.08
C ASN A 388 26.16 -103.91 -29.59
N ASP A 389 26.23 -105.18 -29.97
CA ASP A 389 25.17 -106.18 -29.77
C ASP A 389 25.57 -107.31 -28.80
N GLY A 390 26.75 -107.26 -28.18
CA GLY A 390 27.19 -108.36 -27.34
C GLY A 390 28.56 -108.24 -26.70
N LYS A 391 28.94 -109.32 -25.99
CA LYS A 391 30.23 -109.45 -25.30
C LYS A 391 30.87 -110.78 -25.69
N ILE A 392 32.10 -110.72 -26.17
CA ILE A 392 32.90 -111.85 -26.62
C ILE A 392 34.02 -112.07 -25.61
N LYS A 393 34.22 -113.31 -25.17
CA LYS A 393 35.38 -113.69 -24.33
C LYS A 393 36.43 -114.36 -25.21
N CYS A 394 37.66 -113.90 -25.11
CA CYS A 394 38.80 -114.45 -25.83
C CYS A 394 40.01 -114.54 -24.90
N HIS A 395 41.06 -115.20 -25.37
CA HIS A 395 42.38 -115.20 -24.74
C HIS A 395 43.40 -114.69 -25.75
N VAL A 396 44.50 -114.13 -25.26
CA VAL A 396 45.59 -113.63 -26.11
C VAL A 396 46.47 -114.81 -26.51
N ASP A 397 46.43 -115.21 -27.77
CA ASP A 397 47.31 -116.29 -28.27
C ASP A 397 48.73 -115.79 -28.58
N TYR A 398 48.83 -114.59 -29.12
CA TYR A 398 50.08 -113.95 -29.51
C TYR A 398 49.90 -112.43 -29.45
N LYS A 399 50.94 -111.69 -29.03
CA LYS A 399 50.93 -110.22 -29.08
C LYS A 399 52.12 -109.70 -29.88
N GLU A 400 51.87 -108.76 -30.78
CA GLU A 400 52.90 -108.08 -31.56
C GLU A 400 52.76 -106.57 -31.43
N VAL A 401 53.87 -105.89 -31.18
CA VAL A 401 53.90 -104.43 -31.18
C VAL A 401 54.03 -103.94 -32.61
N CYS A 402 52.90 -103.64 -33.23
CA CYS A 402 52.87 -103.03 -34.55
C CYS A 402 52.94 -101.50 -34.42
N LYS A 403 53.88 -100.86 -35.14
CA LYS A 403 53.95 -99.39 -35.25
C LYS A 403 52.93 -98.88 -36.26
N TRP A 404 51.66 -98.93 -35.90
CA TRP A 404 50.59 -98.17 -36.54
C TRP A 404 50.60 -96.77 -35.94
N LYS A 405 51.49 -95.89 -36.39
CA LYS A 405 51.32 -94.49 -36.05
C LYS A 405 50.09 -93.93 -36.75
#